data_AF-A0A926X492-F1
#
_entry.id   AF-A0A926X492-F1
#
_cell.length_a   1.000
_cell.length_b   1.000
_cell.length_c   1.000
_cell.angle_alpha   90.00
_cell.angle_beta   90.00
_cell.angle_gamma   90.00
#
_symmetry.space_group_name_H-M   'P 1'
#
loop_
_entity.id
_entity.type
_entity.pdbx_description
1 polymer ?
#
loop_
_entity_poly.entity_id
_entity_poly.type
_entity_poly.pdbx_seq_one_letter_code
_entity_poly.pdbx_strand_id
1 'polypeptide(L)'
;MKQFGFLQRNNSTKKGLAPRYIKQNRTTTQNVITTIYLSGVFVAGVFAILFISGRLVVGGVPSSIIMRFLQDDIARSAYFRGDKAGLHDRLDDMGIEAEMKTFYRPQIPDEAELDQHIHQILYDRTGYVGVAYTVNSAGVLVLKDD
;
A
#
# COMPACT_ATOMS: atom_id res chain seq x y z
N MET A 1 -97.73 -12.26 0.26
CA MET A 1 -96.98 -12.71 1.46
C MET A 1 -95.50 -12.74 1.12
N LYS A 2 -94.71 -11.88 1.78
CA LYS A 2 -93.24 -11.81 1.66
C LYS A 2 -92.64 -12.88 2.59
N GLN A 3 -91.74 -13.72 2.10
CA GLN A 3 -90.88 -14.55 2.94
C GLN A 3 -89.42 -14.14 2.74
N PHE A 4 -88.81 -13.71 3.83
CA PHE A 4 -87.38 -13.48 3.98
C PHE A 4 -86.66 -14.83 4.09
N GLY A 5 -85.49 -14.96 3.46
CA GLY A 5 -84.68 -16.18 3.51
C GLY A 5 -83.19 -15.88 3.31
N PHE A 6 -82.57 -15.39 4.38
CA PHE A 6 -81.17 -15.50 4.81
C PHE A 6 -80.02 -15.59 3.76
N LEU A 7 -79.12 -14.61 3.89
CA LEU A 7 -77.75 -14.58 3.38
C LEU A 7 -76.92 -15.75 3.92
N GLN A 8 -76.36 -16.59 3.05
CA GLN A 8 -75.24 -17.46 3.40
C GLN A 8 -73.93 -16.74 3.10
N ARG A 9 -73.35 -16.12 4.15
CA ARG A 9 -72.00 -15.56 4.14
C ARG A 9 -71.02 -16.72 4.28
N ASN A 10 -70.31 -17.06 3.20
CA ASN A 10 -69.30 -18.12 3.21
C ASN A 10 -68.03 -17.63 3.92
N ASN A 11 -67.90 -17.95 5.21
CA ASN A 11 -66.65 -17.82 5.97
C ASN A 11 -65.78 -19.05 5.70
N SER A 12 -64.90 -18.97 4.69
CA SER A 12 -63.88 -19.99 4.46
C SER A 12 -62.49 -19.47 4.81
N THR A 13 -62.05 -19.84 6.02
CA THR A 13 -60.66 -20.13 6.41
C THR A 13 -59.60 -19.04 6.20
N LYS A 14 -59.28 -18.32 7.28
CA LYS A 14 -57.94 -17.78 7.49
C LYS A 14 -56.95 -18.95 7.54
N LYS A 15 -56.30 -19.27 6.43
CA LYS A 15 -55.09 -20.11 6.43
C LYS A 15 -54.01 -19.34 7.17
N GLY A 16 -53.70 -19.77 8.39
CA GLY A 16 -52.55 -19.25 9.13
C GLY A 16 -51.30 -19.47 8.30
N LEU A 17 -50.66 -18.38 7.85
CA LEU A 17 -49.29 -18.42 7.38
C LEU A 17 -48.43 -18.77 8.59
N ALA A 18 -47.97 -20.03 8.65
CA ALA A 18 -46.88 -20.38 9.55
C ALA A 18 -45.66 -19.51 9.21
N PRO A 19 -45.02 -18.84 10.18
CA PRO A 19 -43.80 -18.10 9.89
C PRO A 19 -42.75 -19.09 9.39
N ARG A 20 -42.34 -18.95 8.12
CA ARG A 20 -41.15 -19.60 7.60
C ARG A 20 -39.96 -19.05 8.39
N TYR A 21 -39.54 -19.78 9.42
CA TYR A 21 -38.24 -19.58 10.03
C TYR A 21 -37.20 -19.90 8.95
N ILE A 22 -36.64 -18.85 8.33
CA ILE A 22 -35.44 -18.98 7.51
C ILE A 22 -34.34 -19.40 8.49
N LYS A 23 -34.02 -20.70 8.51
CA LYS A 23 -32.85 -21.22 9.19
C LYS A 23 -31.64 -20.60 8.49
N GLN A 24 -31.19 -19.46 9.00
CA GLN A 24 -30.03 -18.73 8.51
C GLN A 24 -28.86 -19.70 8.55
N ASN A 25 -28.36 -20.11 7.37
CA ASN A 25 -27.19 -20.98 7.20
C ASN A 25 -25.94 -20.23 7.69
N ARG A 26 -25.81 -20.08 9.01
CA ARG A 26 -24.67 -19.41 9.68
C ARG A 26 -23.34 -20.04 9.26
N THR A 27 -23.32 -21.33 8.96
CA THR A 27 -22.12 -22.08 8.56
C THR A 27 -21.54 -21.58 7.23
N THR A 28 -22.37 -21.33 6.20
CA THR A 28 -21.85 -20.88 4.90
C THR A 28 -21.30 -19.46 4.97
N THR A 29 -21.97 -18.57 5.71
CA THR A 29 -21.53 -17.16 5.84
C THR A 29 -20.29 -17.05 6.72
N GLN A 30 -20.20 -17.82 7.81
CA GLN A 30 -19.01 -17.88 8.66
C GLN A 30 -17.81 -18.45 7.91
N ASN A 31 -18.00 -19.53 7.13
CA ASN A 31 -16.91 -20.09 6.34
C ASN A 31 -16.37 -19.09 5.32
N VAL A 32 -17.23 -18.32 4.64
CA VAL A 32 -16.80 -17.26 3.71
C VAL A 32 -16.00 -16.18 4.42
N ILE A 33 -16.46 -15.70 5.58
CA ILE A 33 -15.74 -14.69 6.37
C ILE A 33 -14.37 -15.22 6.82
N THR A 34 -14.33 -16.45 7.33
CA THR A 34 -13.08 -17.09 7.75
C THR A 34 -12.13 -17.29 6.58
N THR A 35 -12.61 -17.68 5.41
CA THR A 35 -11.80 -17.80 4.19
C THR A 35 -11.23 -16.44 3.77
N ILE A 36 -12.04 -15.38 3.72
CA ILE A 36 -11.56 -14.03 3.38
C ILE A 36 -10.48 -13.58 4.37
N TYR A 37 -10.70 -13.79 5.66
CA TYR A 37 -9.73 -13.44 6.70
C TYR A 37 -8.41 -14.20 6.50
N LEU A 38 -8.47 -15.52 6.32
CA LEU A 38 -7.27 -16.35 6.12
C LEU A 38 -6.53 -15.98 4.84
N SER A 39 -7.26 -15.71 3.74
CA SER A 39 -6.65 -15.22 2.50
C SER A 39 -5.97 -13.88 2.69
N GLY A 40 -6.59 -12.95 3.43
CA GLY A 40 -5.98 -11.66 3.76
C GLY A 40 -4.70 -11.81 4.57
N VAL A 41 -4.70 -12.65 5.61
CA VAL A 41 -3.52 -12.95 6.43
C VAL A 41 -2.42 -13.60 5.59
N PHE A 42 -2.78 -14.54 4.71
CA PHE A 42 -1.81 -15.20 3.83
C PHE A 42 -1.13 -14.21 2.89
N VAL A 43 -1.91 -13.36 2.20
CA VAL A 43 -1.36 -12.33 1.31
C VAL A 43 -0.47 -11.36 2.09
N ALA A 44 -0.92 -10.88 3.25
CA ALA A 44 -0.12 -10.01 4.11
C ALA A 44 1.19 -10.68 4.55
N GLY A 45 1.15 -11.99 4.88
CA GLY A 45 2.33 -12.77 5.24
C GLY A 45 3.34 -12.89 4.10
N VAL A 46 2.87 -13.17 2.87
CA VAL A 46 3.75 -13.22 1.68
C VAL A 46 4.40 -11.86 1.44
N PHE A 47 3.64 -10.77 1.49
CA PHE A 47 4.18 -9.42 1.34
C PHE A 47 5.19 -9.08 2.42
N ALA A 48 4.94 -9.44 3.68
CA ALA A 48 5.87 -9.22 4.78
C ALA A 48 7.19 -9.96 4.57
N ILE A 49 7.15 -11.22 4.11
CA ILE A 49 8.36 -12.00 3.80
C ILE A 49 9.14 -11.37 2.64
N LEU A 50 8.46 -10.94 1.57
CA LEU A 50 9.11 -10.28 0.44
C LEU A 50 9.74 -8.94 0.82
N PHE A 51 9.09 -8.19 1.71
CA PHE A 51 9.60 -6.93 2.25
C PHE A 51 10.86 -7.15 3.12
N ILE A 52 10.80 -8.09 4.06
CA ILE A 52 11.93 -8.39 4.96
C ILE A 52 13.12 -8.98 4.18
N SER A 53 12.87 -9.73 3.11
CA SER A 53 13.92 -10.30 2.26
C SER A 53 14.59 -9.29 1.31
N GLY A 54 14.18 -8.01 1.33
CA GLY A 54 14.78 -6.96 0.49
C GLY A 54 14.41 -7.03 -0.99
N ARG A 55 13.42 -7.88 -1.35
CA ARG A 55 13.04 -8.15 -2.74
C ARG A 55 11.94 -7.23 -3.26
N LEU A 56 11.29 -6.46 -2.38
CA LEU A 56 10.33 -5.46 -2.77
C LEU A 56 11.00 -4.11 -2.99
N VAL A 57 10.49 -3.37 -3.98
CA VAL A 57 10.80 -1.97 -4.21
C VAL A 57 9.56 -1.17 -3.89
N VAL A 58 9.66 -0.20 -2.99
CA VAL A 58 8.56 0.70 -2.64
C VAL A 58 8.91 2.09 -3.12
N GLY A 59 8.17 2.57 -4.11
CA GLY A 59 8.36 3.90 -4.65
C GLY A 59 9.74 4.15 -5.27
N GLY A 60 10.37 3.12 -5.83
CA GLY A 60 11.74 3.18 -6.39
C GLY A 60 12.85 2.90 -5.38
N VAL A 61 12.53 2.68 -4.10
CA VAL A 61 13.54 2.37 -3.08
C VAL A 61 13.45 0.89 -2.69
N PRO A 62 14.56 0.13 -2.77
CA PRO A 62 14.63 -1.23 -2.25
C PRO A 62 14.24 -1.30 -0.77
N SER A 63 13.48 -2.34 -0.40
CA SER A 63 13.00 -2.55 0.97
C SER A 63 14.14 -2.73 1.99
N SER A 64 15.30 -3.25 1.58
CA SER A 64 16.51 -3.29 2.42
C SER A 64 16.94 -1.91 2.89
N ILE A 65 16.96 -0.94 1.97
CA ILE A 65 17.34 0.46 2.20
C ILE A 65 16.31 1.13 3.10
N ILE A 66 15.02 0.92 2.86
CA ILE A 66 13.94 1.46 3.70
C ILE A 66 14.09 0.95 5.14
N MET A 67 14.36 -0.34 5.32
CA MET A 67 14.54 -0.92 6.65
C MET A 67 15.76 -0.33 7.36
N ARG A 68 16.89 -0.17 6.67
CA ARG A 68 18.08 0.50 7.22
C ARG A 68 17.77 1.94 7.62
N PHE A 69 17.08 2.69 6.77
CA PHE A 69 16.64 4.06 7.07
C PHE A 69 15.72 4.13 8.30
N LEU A 70 14.74 3.23 8.42
CA LEU A 70 13.80 3.21 9.54
C LEU A 70 14.48 2.84 10.88
N GLN A 71 15.56 2.06 10.82
CA GLN A 71 16.39 1.67 11.95
C GLN A 71 17.40 2.77 12.36
N ASP A 72 17.66 3.75 11.50
CA ASP A 72 18.56 4.86 11.80
C ASP A 72 17.79 6.03 12.45
N ASP A 73 17.98 6.19 13.76
CA ASP A 73 17.27 7.22 14.52
C ASP A 73 17.60 8.64 14.04
N ILE A 74 18.82 8.88 13.54
CA ILE A 74 19.27 10.19 13.07
C ILE A 74 18.59 10.53 11.75
N ALA A 75 18.64 9.63 10.77
CA ALA A 75 18.01 9.81 9.46
C ALA A 75 16.50 9.98 9.60
N ARG A 76 15.86 9.13 10.41
CA ARG A 76 14.43 9.20 10.70
C ARG A 76 14.05 10.53 11.35
N SER A 77 14.82 10.98 12.34
CA SER A 77 14.60 12.26 13.02
C SER A 77 14.79 13.45 12.09
N ALA A 78 15.83 13.44 11.24
CA ALA A 78 16.07 14.49 10.25
C ALA A 78 14.90 14.57 9.24
N TYR A 79 14.43 13.41 8.76
CA TYR A 79 13.28 13.32 7.85
C TYR A 79 12.01 13.92 8.46
N PHE A 80 11.61 13.47 9.66
CA PHE A 80 10.37 13.95 10.29
C PHE A 80 10.44 15.40 10.76
N ARG A 81 11.64 15.94 11.02
CA ARG A 81 11.83 17.36 11.34
C ARG A 81 11.97 18.25 10.11
N GLY A 82 11.98 17.67 8.89
CA GLY A 82 12.19 18.41 7.65
C GLY A 82 13.61 19.00 7.50
N ASP A 83 14.57 18.48 8.26
CA ASP A 83 15.97 18.88 8.18
C ASP A 83 16.63 18.22 6.96
N LYS A 84 16.50 18.89 5.81
CA LYS A 84 16.97 18.37 4.52
C LYS A 84 18.49 18.20 4.47
N ALA A 85 19.24 19.12 5.08
CA ALA A 85 20.70 19.07 5.07
C ALA A 85 21.21 17.95 5.99
N GLY A 86 20.68 17.85 7.23
CA GLY A 86 21.05 16.76 8.12
C GLY A 86 20.59 15.39 7.61
N LEU A 87 19.46 15.33 6.89
CA LEU A 87 19.01 14.11 6.23
C LEU A 87 19.94 13.73 5.07
N HIS A 88 20.35 14.70 4.26
CA HIS A 88 21.28 14.50 3.15
C HIS A 88 22.58 13.86 3.65
N ASP A 89 23.25 14.51 4.61
CA ASP A 89 24.54 14.06 5.13
C ASP A 89 24.42 12.67 5.74
N ARG A 90 23.30 12.40 6.45
CA ARG A 90 23.09 11.09 7.05
C ARG A 90 22.84 9.99 6.02
N LEU A 91 22.12 10.27 4.93
CA LEU A 91 21.89 9.28 3.87
C LEU A 91 23.17 8.96 3.09
N ASP A 92 24.03 9.96 2.91
CA ASP A 92 25.37 9.79 2.32
C ASP A 92 26.27 8.94 3.23
N ASP A 93 26.34 9.26 4.53
CA ASP A 93 27.06 8.48 5.55
C ASP A 93 26.60 7.01 5.59
N MET A 94 25.31 6.76 5.36
CA MET A 94 24.74 5.42 5.33
C MET A 94 25.06 4.68 4.02
N GLY A 95 25.61 5.34 3.01
CA GLY A 95 25.94 4.78 1.70
C GLY A 95 24.71 4.38 0.89
N ILE A 96 23.58 5.07 1.09
CA ILE A 96 22.29 4.70 0.48
C ILE A 96 22.33 4.80 -1.04
N GLU A 97 22.96 5.86 -1.57
CA GLU A 97 23.12 6.06 -3.01
C GLU A 97 23.91 4.91 -3.66
N ALA A 98 25.02 4.50 -3.04
CA ALA A 98 25.83 3.39 -3.54
C ALA A 98 25.08 2.05 -3.53
N GLU A 99 24.28 1.78 -2.49
CA GLU A 99 23.43 0.59 -2.42
C GLU A 99 22.34 0.63 -3.50
N MET A 100 21.70 1.78 -3.72
CA MET A 100 20.72 1.95 -4.79
C MET A 100 21.34 1.73 -6.17
N LYS A 101 22.51 2.32 -6.45
CA LYS A 101 23.26 2.09 -7.69
C LYS A 101 23.56 0.61 -7.89
N THR A 102 23.99 -0.08 -6.84
CA THR A 102 24.25 -1.54 -6.90
C THR A 102 22.99 -2.34 -7.26
N PHE A 103 21.84 -1.96 -6.72
CA PHE A 103 20.57 -2.62 -7.00
C PHE A 103 20.08 -2.40 -8.45
N TYR A 104 20.25 -1.18 -8.96
CA TYR A 104 19.71 -0.75 -10.26
C TYR A 104 20.66 -0.93 -11.44
N ARG A 105 21.98 -1.02 -11.21
CA ARG A 105 23.00 -1.22 -12.27
C ARG A 105 22.71 -2.38 -13.23
N PRO A 106 22.13 -3.53 -12.82
CA PRO A 106 21.73 -4.58 -13.77
C PRO A 106 20.60 -4.18 -14.73
N GLN A 107 19.80 -3.16 -14.40
CA GLN A 107 18.67 -2.68 -15.20
C GLN A 107 18.98 -1.40 -15.99
N ILE A 108 19.88 -0.56 -15.48
CA ILE A 108 20.29 0.71 -16.10
C ILE A 108 21.81 0.66 -16.33
N PRO A 109 22.26 0.31 -17.55
CA PRO A 109 23.68 0.12 -17.84
C PRO A 109 24.48 1.43 -17.97
N ASP A 110 23.83 2.51 -18.39
CA ASP A 110 24.47 3.83 -18.47
C ASP A 110 24.59 4.43 -17.07
N GLU A 111 25.83 4.68 -16.63
CA GLU A 111 26.10 5.20 -15.28
C GLU A 111 25.57 6.63 -15.11
N ALA A 112 25.48 7.45 -16.16
CA ALA A 112 24.91 8.80 -16.06
C ALA A 112 23.39 8.74 -15.88
N GLU A 113 22.71 7.88 -16.65
CA GLU A 113 21.28 7.63 -16.50
C GLU A 113 20.95 7.01 -15.14
N LEU A 114 21.78 6.06 -14.68
CA LEU A 114 21.65 5.44 -13.36
C LEU A 114 21.79 6.48 -12.25
N ASP A 115 22.81 7.34 -12.32
CA ASP A 115 23.04 8.39 -11.33
C ASP A 115 21.84 9.34 -11.24
N GLN A 116 21.37 9.84 -12.38
CA GLN A 116 20.20 10.71 -12.45
C GLN A 116 18.94 10.01 -11.93
N HIS A 117 18.75 8.73 -12.26
CA HIS A 117 17.61 7.94 -11.80
C HIS A 117 17.59 7.82 -10.27
N ILE A 118 18.73 7.48 -9.66
CA ILE A 118 18.84 7.37 -8.20
C ILE A 118 18.58 8.72 -7.54
N HIS A 119 19.19 9.79 -8.07
CA HIS A 119 19.00 11.14 -7.55
C HIS A 119 17.53 11.58 -7.64
N GLN A 120 16.84 11.26 -8.73
CA GLN A 120 15.41 11.57 -8.87
C GLN A 120 14.57 10.82 -7.84
N ILE A 121 14.83 9.52 -7.62
CA ILE A 121 14.13 8.75 -6.59
C ILE A 121 14.35 9.36 -5.21
N LEU A 122 15.58 9.74 -4.88
CA LEU A 122 15.89 10.37 -3.60
C LEU A 122 15.17 11.72 -3.47
N TYR A 123 15.17 12.54 -4.52
CA TYR A 123 14.43 13.81 -4.56
C TYR A 123 12.93 13.63 -4.31
N ASP A 124 12.30 12.71 -5.04
CA ASP A 124 10.87 12.46 -4.93
C ASP A 124 10.45 11.97 -3.53
N ARG A 125 11.36 11.32 -2.80
CA ARG A 125 11.09 10.72 -1.49
C ARG A 125 11.46 11.60 -0.32
N THR A 126 12.54 12.35 -0.43
CA THR A 126 13.14 13.08 0.69
C THR A 126 13.30 14.58 0.42
N GLY A 127 13.12 15.01 -0.83
CA GLY A 127 13.48 16.35 -1.28
C GLY A 127 14.99 16.56 -1.42
N TYR A 128 15.78 15.48 -1.43
CA TYR A 128 17.21 15.46 -1.67
C TYR A 128 17.55 15.98 -3.08
N VAL A 129 18.46 16.94 -3.18
CA VAL A 129 19.01 17.41 -4.47
C VAL A 129 20.53 17.25 -4.40
N GLY A 130 21.08 16.36 -5.22
CA GLY A 130 22.53 16.17 -5.28
C GLY A 130 23.25 17.43 -5.76
N VAL A 131 24.51 17.58 -5.36
CA VAL A 131 25.31 18.80 -5.61
C VAL A 131 25.40 19.14 -7.10
N ALA A 132 25.49 18.13 -7.96
CA ALA A 132 25.60 18.27 -9.41
C ALA A 132 24.27 18.58 -10.12
N TYR A 133 23.14 18.58 -9.41
CA TYR A 133 21.82 18.67 -10.00
C TYR A 133 21.06 19.92 -9.58
N THR A 134 20.16 20.37 -10.45
CA THR A 134 19.14 21.37 -10.17
C THR A 134 17.77 20.84 -10.55
N VAL A 135 16.72 21.33 -9.89
CA VAL A 135 15.34 20.95 -10.19
C VAL A 135 14.80 21.90 -11.25
N ASN A 136 14.39 21.38 -12.39
CA ASN A 136 13.76 22.20 -13.43
C ASN A 136 12.31 22.55 -13.07
N SER A 137 11.65 23.37 -13.90
CA SER A 137 10.25 23.80 -13.66
C SER A 137 9.23 22.66 -13.66
N ALA A 138 9.60 21.47 -14.13
CA ALA A 138 8.76 20.27 -14.12
C ALA A 138 9.01 19.36 -12.91
N GLY A 139 9.91 19.72 -11.99
CA GLY A 139 10.24 18.90 -10.82
C GLY A 139 11.23 17.76 -11.10
N VAL A 140 11.89 17.79 -12.26
CA VAL A 140 12.88 16.78 -12.66
C VAL A 140 14.29 17.31 -12.40
N LEU A 141 15.15 16.47 -11.82
CA LEU A 141 16.56 16.76 -11.65
C LEU A 141 17.27 16.73 -13.01
N VAL A 142 17.93 17.84 -13.32
CA VAL A 142 18.82 18.00 -14.47
C VAL A 142 20.22 18.37 -13.98
N LEU A 143 21.25 17.92 -14.69
CA LEU A 143 22.62 18.34 -14.41
C LEU A 143 22.69 19.87 -14.46
N LYS A 144 23.44 20.47 -13.54
CA LYS A 144 23.74 21.90 -13.61
C LYS A 144 24.62 22.14 -14.85
N ASP A 145 24.18 23.07 -15.68
CA ASP A 145 25.05 23.66 -16.69
C ASP A 145 26.08 24.53 -15.94
N ASP A 146 27.36 24.15 -16.02
CA ASP A 146 28.49 24.94 -15.48
C ASP A 146 28.67 26.27 -16.25
#